data_AF-A0A9E1BC75-F1
#
_entry.id   AF-A0A9E1BC75-F1
#
_cell.length_a   1.000
_cell.length_b   1.000
_cell.length_c   1.000
_cell.angle_alpha   90.00
_cell.angle_beta   90.00
_cell.angle_gamma   90.00
#
_symmetry.space_group_name_H-M   'P 1'
#
loop_
_entity.id
_entity.type
_entity.pdbx_description
1 polymer ?
#
loop_
_entity_poly.entity_id
_entity_poly.type
_entity_poly.pdbx_seq_one_letter_code
_entity_poly.pdbx_strand_id
1 'polypeptide(L)'
;MSAVLKFVIFVTLSLAAVYIIFRPVLFPRCGCCGRVKFRTYFRYYAPVSMHLTRKGDLSLCRDCCLRYNIRSISDFKKRSEIKKRMEYKSKYL
;
A
#
# COMPACT_ATOMS: atom_id res chain seq x y z
N MET A 1 3.41 -18.60 -38.46
CA MET A 1 4.11 -17.87 -37.37
C MET A 1 5.44 -18.58 -37.09
N SER A 2 6.56 -17.90 -37.33
CA SER A 2 7.91 -18.44 -37.14
C SER A 2 8.13 -18.87 -35.68
N ALA A 3 8.92 -19.93 -35.45
CA ALA A 3 9.23 -20.45 -34.11
C ALA A 3 9.84 -19.36 -33.19
N VAL A 4 10.61 -18.43 -33.77
CA VAL A 4 11.19 -17.27 -33.10
C VAL A 4 10.09 -16.35 -32.53
N LEU A 5 9.03 -16.08 -33.29
CA LEU A 5 7.93 -15.23 -32.84
C LEU A 5 7.21 -15.83 -31.64
N LYS A 6 6.98 -17.16 -31.63
CA LYS A 6 6.38 -17.87 -30.49
C LYS A 6 7.24 -17.77 -29.23
N PHE A 7 8.56 -17.91 -29.39
CA PHE A 7 9.51 -17.80 -28.28
C PHE A 7 9.55 -16.38 -27.70
N VAL A 8 9.58 -15.36 -28.56
CA VAL A 8 9.53 -13.95 -28.12
C VAL A 8 8.24 -13.64 -27.38
N ILE A 9 7.08 -14.10 -27.87
CA ILE A 9 5.79 -13.93 -27.20
C ILE A 9 5.76 -14.61 -25.83
N PHE A 10 6.33 -15.81 -25.72
CA PHE A 10 6.37 -16.55 -24.45
C PHE A 10 7.25 -15.85 -23.40
N VAL A 11 8.41 -15.32 -23.83
CA VAL A 11 9.32 -14.57 -22.96
C VAL A 11 8.69 -13.24 -22.51
N THR A 12 8.01 -12.53 -23.40
CA THR A 12 7.35 -11.26 -23.01
C THR A 12 6.16 -11.49 -22.07
N LEU A 13 5.36 -12.53 -22.30
CA LEU A 13 4.24 -12.90 -21.41
C LEU A 13 4.71 -13.30 -20.01
N SER A 14 5.78 -14.10 -19.93
CA SER A 14 6.32 -14.52 -18.63
C SER A 14 6.89 -13.34 -17.84
N LEU A 15 7.63 -12.42 -18.48
CA LEU A 15 8.08 -11.17 -17.86
C LEU A 15 6.91 -10.29 -17.39
N ALA A 16 5.87 -10.16 -18.20
CA ALA A 16 4.68 -9.40 -17.83
C ALA A 16 3.94 -10.02 -16.63
N ALA A 17 3.83 -11.34 -16.57
CA ALA A 17 3.21 -12.05 -15.45
C ALA A 17 3.97 -11.81 -14.13
N VAL A 18 5.31 -11.95 -14.17
CA VAL A 18 6.16 -11.63 -13.01
C VAL A 18 5.97 -10.18 -12.59
N TYR A 19 5.98 -9.23 -13.52
CA TYR A 19 5.78 -7.82 -13.21
C TYR A 19 4.44 -7.55 -12.51
N ILE A 20 3.35 -8.17 -12.95
CA ILE A 20 2.02 -8.00 -12.35
C ILE A 20 1.98 -8.54 -10.92
N ILE A 21 2.56 -9.73 -10.68
CA ILE A 21 2.58 -10.37 -9.36
C ILE A 21 3.41 -9.56 -8.36
N PHE A 22 4.55 -9.01 -8.78
CA PHE A 22 5.45 -8.25 -7.89
C PHE A 22 5.08 -6.76 -7.76
N ARG A 23 4.19 -6.24 -8.62
CA ARG A 23 3.70 -4.86 -8.55
C ARG A 23 3.21 -4.42 -7.16
N PRO A 24 2.34 -5.16 -6.44
CA PRO A 24 1.88 -4.75 -5.11
C PRO A 24 3.00 -4.68 -4.06
N VAL A 25 4.05 -5.50 -4.21
CA VAL A 25 5.20 -5.52 -3.29
C VAL A 25 6.14 -4.35 -3.57
N LEU A 26 6.33 -3.99 -4.84
CA LEU A 26 7.20 -2.90 -5.26
C LEU A 26 6.58 -1.52 -5.02
N PHE A 27 5.26 -1.43 -5.15
CA PHE A 27 4.51 -0.18 -5.12
C PHE A 27 3.37 -0.20 -4.08
N PRO A 28 3.70 -0.25 -2.78
CA PRO A 28 2.67 -0.20 -1.75
C PRO A 28 1.99 1.17 -1.70
N ARG A 29 0.74 1.19 -1.22
CA ARG A 29 -0.06 2.41 -1.02
C ARG A 29 0.06 2.90 0.41
N CYS A 30 0.45 4.16 0.57
CA CYS A 30 0.54 4.77 1.89
C CYS A 30 -0.83 4.94 2.55
N GLY A 31 -1.01 4.45 3.77
CA GLY A 31 -2.25 4.58 4.54
C GLY A 31 -2.58 6.01 4.96
N CYS A 32 -1.59 6.91 4.97
CA CYS A 32 -1.77 8.31 5.34
C CYS A 32 -2.14 9.21 4.15
N CYS A 33 -1.33 9.19 3.08
CA CYS A 33 -1.53 10.07 1.92
C CYS A 33 -2.27 9.39 0.75
N GLY A 34 -2.49 8.08 0.80
CA GLY A 34 -3.15 7.31 -0.25
C GLY A 34 -2.34 7.12 -1.54
N ARG A 35 -1.17 7.76 -1.66
CA ARG A 35 -0.33 7.68 -2.87
C ARG A 35 0.41 6.35 -2.93
N VAL A 36 0.47 5.81 -4.15
CA VAL A 36 1.37 4.70 -4.51
C VAL A 36 2.79 5.26 -4.58
N LYS A 37 3.73 4.67 -3.85
CA LYS A 37 5.15 5.07 -3.89
C LYS A 37 6.02 3.83 -4.02
N PHE A 38 7.27 4.02 -4.42
CA PHE A 38 8.24 2.93 -4.43
C PHE A 38 8.58 2.50 -3.00
N ARG A 39 8.83 1.19 -2.80
CA ARG A 39 9.05 0.58 -1.48
C ARG A 39 10.10 1.30 -0.61
N THR A 40 11.14 1.89 -1.19
CA THR A 40 12.20 2.61 -0.45
C THR A 40 11.72 3.88 0.28
N TYR A 41 10.63 4.48 -0.19
CA TYR A 41 10.04 5.67 0.44
C TYR A 41 9.21 5.35 1.68
N PHE A 42 9.02 4.07 2.00
CA PHE A 42 8.28 3.64 3.18
C PHE A 42 9.21 3.51 4.39
N ARG A 43 8.73 3.98 5.55
CA ARG A 43 9.42 3.83 6.83
C ARG A 43 8.91 2.63 7.60
N TYR A 44 7.60 2.42 7.56
CA TYR A 44 6.94 1.31 8.23
C TYR A 44 6.11 0.53 7.21
N TYR A 45 6.24 -0.79 7.28
CA TYR A 45 5.41 -1.74 6.56
C TYR A 45 4.98 -2.79 7.58
N ALA A 46 3.68 -2.83 7.87
CA ALA A 46 3.10 -3.87 8.70
C ALA A 46 2.06 -4.63 7.89
N PRO A 47 2.26 -5.95 7.68
CA PRO A 47 1.18 -6.80 7.21
C PRO A 47 0.11 -6.76 8.29
N VAL A 48 -1.04 -6.15 7.99
CA VAL A 48 -2.18 -6.20 8.89
C VAL A 48 -3.01 -7.36 8.42
N SER A 49 -3.30 -8.31 9.31
CA SER A 49 -4.17 -9.44 8.99
C SER A 49 -5.43 -8.92 8.29
N MET A 50 -5.71 -9.49 7.12
CA MET A 50 -6.92 -9.19 6.36
C MET A 50 -8.12 -9.64 7.18
N HIS A 51 -8.70 -8.74 7.96
CA HIS A 51 -10.05 -8.90 8.46
C HIS A 51 -11.01 -8.21 7.47
N LEU A 52 -12.16 -8.83 7.22
CA LEU A 52 -13.23 -8.37 6.32
C LEU A 52 -13.60 -6.88 6.46
N THR A 53 -13.32 -6.27 7.62
CA THR A 53 -13.62 -4.87 7.94
C THR A 53 -12.39 -3.93 7.99
N ARG A 54 -11.16 -4.43 7.82
CA ARG A 54 -9.93 -3.62 7.93
C ARG A 54 -9.11 -3.67 6.63
N LYS A 55 -8.85 -2.48 6.06
CA LYS A 55 -7.94 -2.29 4.91
C LYS A 55 -6.61 -3.02 5.19
N GLY A 56 -6.15 -3.80 4.22
CA GLY A 56 -4.94 -4.62 4.27
C GLY A 56 -3.64 -3.84 4.52
N ASP A 57 -2.50 -4.49 4.28
CA ASP A 57 -1.12 -4.02 4.50
C ASP A 57 -0.97 -2.52 4.73
N LEU A 58 -0.67 -2.15 5.98
CA LEU A 58 -0.49 -0.77 6.35
C LEU A 58 0.95 -0.37 6.07
N SER A 59 1.12 0.47 5.06
CA SER A 59 2.41 1.08 4.74
C SER A 59 2.37 2.59 5.02
N LEU A 60 3.44 3.13 5.61
CA LEU A 60 3.56 4.56 5.92
C LEU A 60 4.82 5.15 5.27
N CYS A 61 4.61 6.23 4.52
CA CYS A 61 5.68 6.93 3.81
C CYS A 61 6.55 7.74 4.78
N ARG A 62 7.86 7.86 4.51
CA ARG A 62 8.80 8.63 5.33
C ARG A 62 8.35 10.09 5.49
N ASP A 63 7.94 10.73 4.39
CA ASP A 63 7.44 12.12 4.41
C ASP A 63 6.21 12.28 5.29
N CYS A 64 5.31 11.29 5.27
CA CYS A 64 4.09 11.25 6.05
C CYS A 64 4.42 11.09 7.53
N CYS A 65 5.35 10.18 7.84
CA CYS A 65 5.82 9.97 9.21
C CYS A 65 6.48 11.23 9.76
N LEU A 66 7.24 11.96 8.95
CA LEU A 66 7.93 13.17 9.36
C LEU A 66 6.95 14.33 9.54
N ARG A 67 6.02 14.54 8.58
CA ARG A 67 5.02 15.60 8.63
C ARG A 67 4.04 15.49 9.81
N TYR A 68 3.65 14.27 10.16
CA TYR A 68 2.67 14.02 11.22
C TYR A 68 3.31 13.51 12.53
N ASN A 69 4.65 13.51 12.62
CA ASN A 69 5.42 13.01 13.75
C ASN A 69 4.97 11.60 14.20
N ILE A 70 4.79 10.70 13.24
CA ILE A 70 4.38 9.31 13.49
C ILE A 70 5.61 8.50 13.84
N ARG A 71 5.74 8.13 15.12
CA ARG A 71 6.86 7.35 15.66
C ARG A 71 6.61 5.84 15.63
N SER A 72 5.34 5.44 15.54
CA SER A 72 4.94 4.03 15.51
C SER A 72 3.66 3.81 14.70
N ILE A 73 3.45 2.56 14.28
CA ILE A 73 2.20 2.13 13.62
C ILE A 73 0.99 2.26 14.55
N SER A 74 1.17 2.03 15.86
CA SER A 74 0.11 2.16 16.85
C SER A 74 -0.35 3.61 17.00
N ASP A 75 0.57 4.59 16.95
CA ASP A 75 0.22 6.02 16.94
C ASP A 75 -0.65 6.39 15.74
N PHE A 76 -0.32 5.86 14.57
CA PHE A 76 -1.15 6.04 13.38
C PHE A 76 -2.53 5.42 13.54
N LYS A 77 -2.63 4.20 14.07
CA LYS A 77 -3.93 3.54 14.33
C LYS A 77 -4.79 4.37 15.27
N LYS A 78 -4.26 4.82 16.41
CA LYS A 78 -4.99 5.66 17.37
C LYS A 78 -5.52 6.94 16.73
N ARG A 79 -4.69 7.65 15.96
CA ARG A 79 -5.12 8.86 15.22
C ARG A 79 -6.21 8.55 14.19
N SER A 80 -6.06 7.45 13.45
CA SER A 80 -7.05 7.07 12.44
C SER A 80 -8.42 6.74 13.05
N GLU A 81 -8.43 6.14 14.25
CA GLU A 81 -9.67 5.84 14.99
C GLU A 81 -10.32 7.11 15.54
N ILE A 82 -9.54 8.04 16.09
CA ILE A 82 -10.05 9.35 16.54
C ILE A 82 -10.66 10.10 15.37
N LYS A 83 -9.99 10.14 14.20
CA LYS A 83 -10.52 10.79 13.00
C LYS A 83 -11.86 10.18 12.55
N LYS A 84 -11.98 8.86 12.54
CA LYS A 84 -13.24 8.17 12.22
C LYS A 84 -14.36 8.51 13.22
N ARG A 85 -14.05 8.56 14.51
CA ARG A 85 -15.02 8.95 15.55
C ARG A 85 -15.49 10.40 15.37
N MET A 86 -14.59 11.30 15.01
CA MET A 86 -14.90 12.71 14.71
C MET A 86 -15.79 12.84 13.47
N GLU A 87 -15.44 12.14 12.38
CA GLU A 87 -16.25 12.10 11.15
C GLU A 87 -17.65 11.52 11.40
N TYR A 88 -17.75 10.48 12.23
CA TYR A 88 -19.04 9.92 12.62
C TYR A 88 -19.86 10.95 13.41
N LYS A 89 -19.28 11.57 14.45
CA LYS A 89 -20.00 12.60 15.21
C LYS A 89 -20.47 13.76 14.32
N SER A 90 -19.61 14.29 13.44
CA SER A 90 -19.97 15.39 12.55
C SER A 90 -21.09 15.07 11.55
N LYS A 91 -21.36 13.80 11.26
CA LYS A 91 -22.33 13.39 10.25
C LYS A 91 -23.69 13.02 10.85
N TYR A 92 -23.74 12.71 12.15
CA TYR A 92 -24.91 12.16 12.84
C TYR A 92 -25.32 12.95 14.09
N LEU A 93 -24.57 13.99 14.48
CA LEU A 93 -24.94 15.04 15.42
C LEU A 93 -24.99 16.36 14.66
#